data_AF-A0A7X7BVY4-F1
#
_entry.id   AF-A0A7X7BVY4-F1
#
_cell.length_a   1.000
_cell.length_b   1.000
_cell.length_c   1.000
_cell.angle_alpha   90.00
_cell.angle_beta   90.00
_cell.angle_gamma   90.00
#
_symmetry.space_group_name_H-M   'P 1'
#
loop_
_entity.id
_entity.type
_entity.pdbx_description
1 polymer ?
#
loop_
_entity_poly.entity_id
_entity_poly.type
_entity_poly.pdbx_seq_one_letter_code
_entity_poly.pdbx_strand_id
1 'polypeptide(L)'
;IVPTLIYYGLNILEPKYFLVAACGISCIISIASGNAWTAAGTIGIAIMGIGYGLGMKPEMVAGAVISGVYFGDKISPLSESTNLAPGIVGVDLFEHIKYMLYTTIPALVISLILFTILGLNYSSEMLDSANVTLTLQHDLKELFVISPWLLLVPCLIIVVMIFRIPAFPGLMIGSLLGVLCAIFIQGADAGMVINALYDGYSIQTSNETLAKLLNNGGITSVLFTVSLVMIAMCFGGILEFTKIFEVLMQQIVKIAKTTKSLIVSTVATCITGNIVGCDQYMSIIIPGRMYADEYRKRGIKPKVLSRTLEDAGTMTSPLIPWNTCGAFMTTTLGVSSFAYLPYTFLCLLSPIIAITYALTGFTIEYYEEGEKPKKIRRFRMGKRL
;
A
#
# COMPACT_ATOMS: atom_id res chain seq x y z
N ILE A 1 -18.42 -8.69 -11.94
CA ILE A 1 -16.94 -8.85 -11.96
C ILE A 1 -16.44 -9.36 -10.61
N VAL A 2 -16.58 -8.58 -9.52
CA VAL A 2 -16.13 -9.00 -8.18
C VAL A 2 -16.72 -10.34 -7.72
N PRO A 3 -18.04 -10.59 -7.84
CA PRO A 3 -18.63 -11.92 -7.56
C PRO A 3 -17.96 -13.08 -8.31
N THR A 4 -17.57 -12.86 -9.57
CA THR A 4 -16.89 -13.83 -10.41
C THR A 4 -15.46 -14.11 -9.92
N LEU A 5 -14.72 -13.07 -9.54
CA LEU A 5 -13.38 -13.21 -8.94
C LEU A 5 -13.45 -14.02 -7.64
N ILE A 6 -14.45 -13.75 -6.81
CA ILE A 6 -14.65 -14.48 -5.55
C ILE A 6 -15.00 -15.93 -5.83
N TYR A 7 -15.99 -16.17 -6.69
CA TYR A 7 -16.45 -17.53 -7.02
C TYR A 7 -15.29 -18.43 -7.49
N TYR A 8 -14.47 -17.95 -8.44
CA TYR A 8 -13.33 -18.71 -8.92
C TYR A 8 -12.15 -18.72 -7.94
N GLY A 9 -11.94 -17.64 -7.19
CA GLY A 9 -10.94 -17.57 -6.13
C GLY A 9 -11.16 -18.65 -5.06
N LEU A 10 -12.41 -18.84 -4.64
CA LEU A 10 -12.81 -19.89 -3.69
C LEU A 10 -12.58 -21.31 -4.22
N ASN A 11 -12.57 -21.52 -5.55
CA ASN A 11 -12.28 -22.82 -6.15
C ASN A 11 -10.78 -23.13 -6.25
N ILE A 12 -9.94 -22.10 -6.30
CA ILE A 12 -8.50 -22.22 -6.59
C ILE A 12 -7.66 -22.08 -5.32
N LEU A 13 -8.10 -21.25 -4.37
CA LEU A 13 -7.31 -20.89 -3.20
C LEU A 13 -7.73 -21.71 -1.98
N GLU A 14 -6.82 -22.54 -1.50
CA GLU A 14 -6.98 -23.23 -0.22
C GLU A 14 -6.74 -22.26 0.95
N PRO A 15 -7.56 -22.29 2.03
CA PRO A 15 -7.39 -21.42 3.20
C PRO A 15 -5.98 -21.45 3.80
N LYS A 16 -5.35 -22.64 3.77
CA LYS A 16 -3.99 -22.91 4.26
C LYS A 16 -2.93 -22.01 3.63
N TYR A 17 -3.05 -21.74 2.33
CA TYR A 17 -2.09 -20.92 1.56
C TYR A 17 -2.67 -19.57 1.15
N PHE A 18 -3.88 -19.25 1.60
CA PHE A 18 -4.61 -18.07 1.15
C PHE A 18 -3.87 -16.77 1.48
N LEU A 19 -3.36 -16.59 2.70
CA LEU A 19 -2.69 -15.34 3.10
C LEU A 19 -1.39 -15.11 2.32
N VAL A 20 -0.61 -16.17 2.08
CA VAL A 20 0.62 -16.06 1.31
C VAL A 20 0.32 -15.78 -0.17
N ALA A 21 -0.73 -16.39 -0.72
CA ALA A 21 -1.21 -16.11 -2.07
C ALA A 21 -1.74 -14.67 -2.19
N ALA A 22 -2.53 -14.21 -1.23
CA ALA A 22 -3.05 -12.84 -1.15
C ALA A 22 -1.94 -11.80 -1.19
N CYS A 23 -0.89 -11.99 -0.38
CA CYS A 23 0.29 -11.13 -0.38
C CYS A 23 1.02 -11.18 -1.72
N GLY A 24 1.28 -12.37 -2.27
CA GLY A 24 1.98 -12.55 -3.55
C GLY A 24 1.25 -11.95 -4.75
N ILE A 25 -0.06 -12.19 -4.85
CA ILE A 25 -0.91 -11.60 -5.90
C ILE A 25 -0.89 -10.07 -5.78
N SER A 26 -1.04 -9.55 -4.56
CA SER A 26 -1.00 -8.10 -4.31
C SER A 26 0.35 -7.48 -4.67
N CYS A 27 1.47 -8.19 -4.45
CA CYS A 27 2.80 -7.78 -4.92
C CYS A 27 2.81 -7.60 -6.44
N ILE A 28 2.41 -8.64 -7.18
CA ILE A 28 2.46 -8.65 -8.66
C ILE A 28 1.64 -7.50 -9.24
N ILE A 29 0.41 -7.33 -8.75
CA ILE A 29 -0.49 -6.29 -9.22
C ILE A 29 0.04 -4.90 -8.88
N SER A 30 0.59 -4.71 -7.68
CA SER A 30 1.13 -3.40 -7.28
C SER A 30 2.44 -3.03 -7.98
N ILE A 31 3.27 -4.00 -8.35
CA ILE A 31 4.44 -3.75 -9.21
C ILE A 31 3.99 -3.19 -10.56
N ALA A 32 2.95 -3.81 -11.16
CA ALA A 32 2.41 -3.40 -12.45
C ALA A 32 1.70 -2.04 -12.38
N SER A 33 0.91 -1.79 -11.33
CA SER A 33 0.22 -0.50 -11.15
C SER A 33 1.17 0.62 -10.75
N GLY A 34 2.26 0.29 -10.04
CA GLY A 34 3.15 1.26 -9.41
C GLY A 34 2.47 2.11 -8.34
N ASN A 35 1.36 1.66 -7.79
CA ASN A 35 0.60 2.43 -6.82
C ASN A 35 -0.17 1.50 -5.89
N ALA A 36 0.17 1.55 -4.59
CA ALA A 36 -0.43 0.71 -3.56
C ALA A 36 -1.95 0.91 -3.45
N TRP A 37 -2.44 2.14 -3.58
CA TRP A 37 -3.87 2.46 -3.45
C TRP A 37 -4.68 1.85 -4.60
N THR A 38 -4.14 1.96 -5.81
CA THR A 38 -4.77 1.39 -7.01
C THR A 38 -4.83 -0.13 -6.94
N ALA A 39 -3.75 -0.78 -6.47
CA ALA A 39 -3.74 -2.24 -6.30
C ALA A 39 -4.70 -2.69 -5.18
N ALA A 40 -4.73 -1.99 -4.05
CA ALA A 40 -5.66 -2.30 -2.94
C ALA A 40 -7.13 -2.14 -3.36
N GLY A 41 -7.46 -1.05 -4.08
CA GLY A 41 -8.81 -0.78 -4.57
C GLY A 41 -9.29 -1.67 -5.71
N THR A 42 -8.39 -2.45 -6.34
CA THR A 42 -8.74 -3.37 -7.43
C THR A 42 -8.71 -4.82 -6.96
N ILE A 43 -7.52 -5.42 -6.89
CA ILE A 43 -7.36 -6.82 -6.50
C ILE A 43 -7.53 -7.01 -4.99
N GLY A 44 -7.20 -5.98 -4.18
CA GLY A 44 -7.31 -6.06 -2.72
C GLY A 44 -8.76 -6.29 -2.26
N ILE A 45 -9.74 -5.56 -2.82
CA ILE A 45 -11.17 -5.77 -2.52
C ILE A 45 -11.61 -7.19 -2.88
N ALA A 46 -11.18 -7.71 -4.04
CA ALA A 46 -11.51 -9.08 -4.44
C ALA A 46 -10.90 -10.12 -3.49
N ILE A 47 -9.64 -9.91 -3.07
CA ILE A 47 -8.97 -10.77 -2.08
C ILE A 47 -9.68 -10.70 -0.72
N MET A 48 -10.10 -9.52 -0.27
CA MET A 48 -10.92 -9.39 0.95
C MET A 48 -12.19 -10.24 0.85
N GLY A 49 -12.92 -10.14 -0.27
CA GLY A 49 -14.11 -10.95 -0.53
C GLY A 49 -13.86 -12.46 -0.50
N ILE A 50 -12.78 -12.93 -1.13
CA ILE A 50 -12.38 -14.35 -1.07
C ILE A 50 -12.05 -14.75 0.37
N GLY A 51 -11.33 -13.89 1.11
CA GLY A 51 -10.98 -14.13 2.50
C GLY A 51 -12.21 -14.29 3.40
N TYR A 52 -13.22 -13.44 3.23
CA TYR A 52 -14.51 -13.59 3.92
C TYR A 52 -15.16 -14.94 3.60
N GLY A 53 -15.18 -15.34 2.33
CA GLY A 53 -15.77 -16.61 1.89
C GLY A 53 -15.02 -17.85 2.39
N LEU A 54 -13.70 -17.75 2.57
CA LEU A 54 -12.87 -18.78 3.20
C LEU A 54 -12.93 -18.73 4.73
N GLY A 55 -13.70 -17.82 5.32
CA GLY A 55 -13.83 -17.66 6.77
C GLY A 55 -12.58 -17.09 7.44
N MET A 56 -11.69 -16.44 6.71
CA MET A 56 -10.46 -15.85 7.25
C MET A 56 -10.74 -14.57 8.04
N LYS A 57 -9.99 -14.36 9.13
CA LYS A 57 -10.06 -13.10 9.89
C LYS A 57 -9.73 -11.90 8.99
N PRO A 58 -10.63 -10.91 8.81
CA PRO A 58 -10.44 -9.81 7.86
C PRO A 58 -9.17 -9.02 8.11
N GLU A 59 -8.74 -8.90 9.36
CA GLU A 59 -7.52 -8.20 9.77
C GLU A 59 -6.27 -8.85 9.19
N MET A 60 -6.24 -10.19 9.14
CA MET A 60 -5.14 -10.96 8.57
C MET A 60 -5.11 -10.82 7.05
N VAL A 61 -6.28 -10.83 6.41
CA VAL A 61 -6.41 -10.66 4.95
C VAL A 61 -5.98 -9.26 4.54
N ALA A 62 -6.46 -8.23 5.24
CA ALA A 62 -6.05 -6.85 5.02
C ALA A 62 -4.54 -6.68 5.23
N GLY A 63 -3.98 -7.27 6.29
CA GLY A 63 -2.53 -7.27 6.54
C GLY A 63 -1.72 -7.89 5.39
N ALA A 64 -2.18 -8.99 4.82
CA ALA A 64 -1.56 -9.65 3.67
C ALA A 64 -1.65 -8.81 2.39
N VAL A 65 -2.83 -8.24 2.10
CA VAL A 65 -3.03 -7.34 0.95
C VAL A 65 -2.13 -6.12 1.08
N ILE A 66 -2.17 -5.41 2.22
CA ILE A 66 -1.36 -4.21 2.48
C ILE A 66 0.13 -4.53 2.34
N SER A 67 0.60 -5.64 2.94
CA SER A 67 2.00 -6.05 2.81
C SER A 67 2.40 -6.27 1.35
N GLY A 68 1.53 -6.89 0.55
CA GLY A 68 1.84 -7.12 -0.86
C GLY A 68 1.80 -5.84 -1.69
N VAL A 69 0.78 -5.00 -1.53
CA VAL A 69 0.67 -3.78 -2.33
C VAL A 69 1.78 -2.78 -2.03
N TYR A 70 2.20 -2.64 -0.77
CA TYR A 70 3.31 -1.76 -0.40
C TYR A 70 4.67 -2.32 -0.84
N PHE A 71 4.84 -3.65 -0.90
CA PHE A 71 6.03 -4.23 -1.52
C PHE A 71 6.13 -3.83 -2.99
N GLY A 72 5.05 -4.02 -3.75
CA GLY A 72 5.05 -3.74 -5.18
C GLY A 72 5.20 -2.26 -5.51
N ASP A 73 4.57 -1.38 -4.72
CA ASP A 73 4.71 0.08 -4.82
C ASP A 73 6.18 0.49 -4.64
N LYS A 74 6.81 0.00 -3.57
CA LYS A 74 8.19 0.33 -3.19
C LYS A 74 9.24 -0.10 -4.22
N ILE A 75 8.99 -1.13 -5.02
CA ILE A 75 9.96 -1.58 -6.03
C ILE A 75 9.59 -1.19 -7.46
N SER A 76 8.45 -0.53 -7.66
CA SER A 76 7.99 -0.14 -8.99
C SER A 76 8.63 1.19 -9.42
N PRO A 77 9.23 1.26 -10.63
CA PRO A 77 9.76 2.52 -11.16
C PRO A 77 8.65 3.53 -11.52
N LEU A 78 7.38 3.12 -11.49
CA LEU A 78 6.22 3.98 -11.74
C LEU A 78 5.72 4.66 -10.46
N SER A 79 6.15 4.19 -9.30
CA SER A 79 5.67 4.68 -8.01
C SER A 79 6.21 6.07 -7.68
N GLU A 80 5.31 6.94 -7.21
CA GLU A 80 5.61 8.33 -6.91
C GLU A 80 6.58 8.46 -5.74
N SER A 81 6.40 7.67 -4.67
CA SER A 81 7.32 7.63 -3.52
C SER A 81 8.70 7.15 -3.96
N THR A 82 8.74 6.02 -4.69
CA THR A 82 9.95 5.43 -5.24
C THR A 82 10.72 6.39 -6.15
N ASN A 83 10.04 7.32 -6.83
CA ASN A 83 10.68 8.40 -7.60
C ASN A 83 11.08 9.60 -6.73
N LEU A 84 10.24 9.95 -5.75
CA LEU A 84 10.42 11.11 -4.88
C LEU A 84 11.62 10.95 -3.93
N ALA A 85 11.71 9.83 -3.21
CA ALA A 85 12.77 9.59 -2.24
C ALA A 85 14.19 9.77 -2.81
N PRO A 86 14.56 9.12 -3.94
CA PRO A 86 15.86 9.34 -4.56
C PRO A 86 15.97 10.72 -5.24
N GLY A 87 14.88 11.27 -5.76
CA GLY A 87 14.87 12.59 -6.39
C GLY A 87 15.25 13.73 -5.44
N ILE A 88 14.88 13.63 -4.17
CA ILE A 88 15.19 14.64 -3.13
C ILE A 88 16.67 14.61 -2.74
N VAL A 89 17.26 13.42 -2.70
CA VAL A 89 18.64 13.21 -2.27
C VAL A 89 19.60 12.91 -3.42
N GLY A 90 19.14 13.12 -4.67
CA GLY A 90 19.92 13.07 -5.90
C GLY A 90 20.56 11.71 -6.22
N VAL A 91 19.79 10.63 -6.05
CA VAL A 91 20.17 9.26 -6.41
C VAL A 91 19.48 8.87 -7.72
N ASP A 92 20.13 8.06 -8.55
CA ASP A 92 19.48 7.49 -9.74
C ASP A 92 18.36 6.53 -9.33
N LEU A 93 17.23 6.57 -10.02
CA LEU A 93 16.05 5.76 -9.69
C LEU A 93 16.37 4.26 -9.66
N PHE A 94 17.11 3.75 -10.65
CA PHE A 94 17.42 2.32 -10.72
C PHE A 94 18.51 1.91 -9.72
N GLU A 95 19.45 2.81 -9.42
CA GLU A 95 20.38 2.61 -8.29
C GLU A 95 19.60 2.49 -6.97
N HIS A 96 18.64 3.38 -6.74
CA HIS A 96 17.78 3.38 -5.56
C HIS A 96 16.96 2.09 -5.43
N ILE A 97 16.26 1.68 -6.49
CA ILE A 97 15.44 0.45 -6.49
C ILE A 97 16.31 -0.77 -6.18
N LYS A 98 17.47 -0.93 -6.84
CA LYS A 98 18.40 -2.02 -6.57
C LYS A 98 18.86 -2.02 -5.12
N TYR A 99 19.13 -0.84 -4.56
CA TYR A 99 19.59 -0.72 -3.18
C TYR A 99 18.49 -1.00 -2.14
N MET A 100 17.23 -0.70 -2.45
CA MET A 100 16.10 -1.04 -1.60
C MET A 100 15.85 -2.55 -1.50
N LEU A 101 16.26 -3.35 -2.50
CA LEU A 101 16.08 -4.81 -2.46
C LEU A 101 16.75 -5.43 -1.23
N TYR A 102 17.84 -4.85 -0.73
CA TYR A 102 18.53 -5.32 0.47
C TYR A 102 17.65 -5.32 1.72
N THR A 103 16.73 -4.38 1.88
CA THR A 103 15.81 -4.33 3.04
C THR A 103 14.45 -4.94 2.70
N THR A 104 14.00 -4.74 1.45
CA THR A 104 12.65 -5.05 1.01
C THR A 104 12.45 -6.55 0.73
N ILE A 105 13.42 -7.22 0.10
CA ILE A 105 13.32 -8.68 -0.14
C ILE A 105 13.33 -9.46 1.18
N PRO A 106 14.25 -9.20 2.14
CA PRO A 106 14.21 -9.89 3.42
C PRO A 106 12.91 -9.65 4.18
N ALA A 107 12.38 -8.41 4.17
CA ALA A 107 11.09 -8.09 4.77
C ALA A 107 9.95 -8.91 4.14
N LEU A 108 9.93 -9.03 2.80
CA LEU A 108 8.92 -9.82 2.10
C LEU A 108 9.04 -11.30 2.43
N VAL A 109 10.26 -11.87 2.38
CA VAL A 109 10.47 -13.29 2.68
C VAL A 109 9.98 -13.63 4.09
N ILE A 110 10.33 -12.82 5.09
CA ILE A 110 9.85 -13.01 6.47
C ILE A 110 8.32 -12.87 6.51
N SER A 111 7.74 -11.89 5.82
CA SER A 111 6.29 -11.70 5.76
C SER A 111 5.57 -12.91 5.16
N LEU A 112 6.08 -13.47 4.06
CA LEU A 112 5.52 -14.67 3.42
C LEU A 112 5.60 -15.90 4.33
N ILE A 113 6.71 -16.06 5.08
CA ILE A 113 6.85 -17.12 6.08
C ILE A 113 5.81 -16.95 7.19
N LEU A 114 5.65 -15.74 7.73
CA LEU A 114 4.67 -15.46 8.78
C LEU A 114 3.23 -15.68 8.30
N PHE A 115 2.88 -15.24 7.09
CA PHE A 115 1.57 -15.52 6.49
C PHE A 115 1.33 -17.01 6.23
N THR A 116 2.38 -17.76 5.87
CA THR A 116 2.30 -19.21 5.73
C THR A 116 2.01 -19.85 7.09
N ILE A 117 2.76 -19.50 8.14
CA ILE A 117 2.52 -20.02 9.50
C ILE A 117 1.10 -19.69 9.98
N LEU A 118 0.65 -18.46 9.78
CA LEU A 118 -0.70 -18.04 10.12
C LEU A 118 -1.79 -18.83 9.36
N GLY A 119 -1.61 -19.03 8.05
CA GLY A 119 -2.55 -19.82 7.24
C GLY A 119 -2.60 -21.30 7.64
N LEU A 120 -1.45 -21.89 7.95
CA LEU A 120 -1.33 -23.26 8.46
C LEU A 120 -2.12 -23.44 9.77
N ASN A 121 -1.90 -22.56 10.75
CA ASN A 121 -2.55 -22.63 12.05
C ASN A 121 -4.06 -22.32 11.98
N TYR A 122 -4.48 -21.46 11.05
CA TYR A 122 -5.90 -21.15 10.88
C TYR A 122 -6.69 -22.32 10.28
N SER A 123 -6.07 -23.07 9.35
CA SER A 123 -6.71 -24.23 8.72
C SER A 123 -7.08 -25.35 9.71
N SER A 124 -6.37 -25.47 10.83
CA SER A 124 -6.69 -26.46 11.88
C SER A 124 -7.90 -26.10 12.74
N GLU A 125 -8.32 -24.83 12.75
CA GLU A 125 -9.47 -24.35 13.55
C GLU A 125 -10.80 -24.44 12.78
N MET A 126 -10.77 -24.63 11.46
CA MET A 126 -11.96 -24.61 10.61
C MET A 126 -12.53 -25.99 10.33
N LEU A 127 -13.37 -26.49 11.24
CA LEU A 127 -14.16 -27.72 11.02
C LEU A 127 -15.38 -27.51 10.09
N ASP A 128 -15.75 -26.27 9.73
CA ASP A 128 -17.00 -25.95 9.00
C ASP A 128 -16.82 -25.02 7.76
N SER A 129 -15.58 -24.77 7.32
CA SER A 129 -15.29 -23.83 6.20
C SER A 129 -15.80 -24.29 4.83
N ALA A 130 -15.92 -25.61 4.63
CA ALA A 130 -16.43 -26.18 3.38
C ALA A 130 -17.90 -25.81 3.16
N ASN A 131 -18.73 -25.87 4.20
CA ASN A 131 -20.15 -25.52 4.12
C ASN A 131 -20.37 -24.03 3.87
N VAL A 132 -19.57 -23.18 4.53
CA VAL A 132 -19.60 -21.71 4.29
C VAL A 132 -19.23 -21.39 2.85
N THR A 133 -18.17 -22.01 2.33
CA THR A 133 -17.71 -21.78 0.95
C THR A 133 -18.77 -22.20 -0.08
N LEU A 134 -19.34 -23.39 0.07
CA LEU A 134 -20.38 -23.90 -0.83
C LEU A 134 -21.66 -23.07 -0.79
N THR A 135 -22.10 -22.65 0.40
CA THR A 135 -23.27 -21.77 0.56
C THR A 135 -23.04 -20.43 -0.12
N LEU A 136 -21.88 -19.79 0.10
CA LEU A 136 -21.58 -18.51 -0.53
C LEU A 136 -21.49 -18.63 -2.06
N GLN A 137 -20.89 -19.70 -2.57
CA GLN A 137 -20.82 -19.97 -4.01
C GLN A 137 -22.20 -20.18 -4.64
N HIS A 138 -23.12 -20.82 -3.92
CA HIS A 138 -24.50 -20.98 -4.34
C HIS A 138 -25.21 -19.63 -4.41
N ASP A 139 -25.17 -18.85 -3.33
CA ASP A 139 -25.82 -17.53 -3.25
C ASP A 139 -25.32 -16.57 -4.34
N LEU A 140 -24.01 -16.58 -4.63
CA LEU A 140 -23.42 -15.75 -5.69
C LEU A 140 -23.92 -16.14 -7.09
N LYS A 141 -24.21 -17.43 -7.33
CA LYS A 141 -24.77 -17.90 -8.61
C LYS A 141 -26.25 -17.57 -8.76
N GLU A 142 -27.00 -17.51 -7.67
CA GLU A 142 -28.40 -17.08 -7.71
C GLU A 142 -28.52 -15.59 -7.98
N LEU A 143 -27.62 -14.77 -7.41
CA LEU A 143 -27.69 -13.31 -7.52
C LEU A 143 -27.03 -12.74 -8.78
N PHE A 144 -26.01 -13.42 -9.35
CA PHE A 144 -25.23 -12.87 -10.45
C PHE A 144 -24.99 -13.88 -11.56
N VAL A 145 -24.88 -13.37 -12.79
CA VAL A 145 -24.34 -14.13 -13.91
C VAL A 145 -22.83 -14.29 -13.69
N ILE A 146 -22.41 -15.48 -13.25
CA ILE A 146 -21.00 -15.84 -13.09
C ILE A 146 -20.47 -16.39 -14.42
N SER A 147 -19.46 -15.74 -14.99
CA SER A 147 -18.88 -16.15 -16.26
C SER A 147 -17.39 -15.82 -16.35
N PRO A 148 -16.53 -16.72 -16.89
CA PRO A 148 -15.10 -16.44 -17.10
C PRO A 148 -14.84 -15.18 -17.94
N TRP A 149 -15.75 -14.83 -18.85
CA TRP A 149 -15.63 -13.63 -19.69
C TRP A 149 -15.53 -12.34 -18.87
N LEU A 150 -16.14 -12.31 -17.68
CA LEU A 150 -16.06 -11.16 -16.76
C LEU A 150 -14.65 -10.94 -16.19
N LEU A 151 -13.77 -11.95 -16.27
CA LEU A 151 -12.36 -11.84 -15.87
C LEU A 151 -11.51 -11.10 -16.91
N LEU A 152 -12.01 -10.93 -18.15
CA LEU A 152 -11.30 -10.13 -19.15
C LEU A 152 -11.14 -8.67 -18.73
N VAL A 153 -12.09 -8.12 -17.95
CA VAL A 153 -12.01 -6.73 -17.47
C VAL A 153 -10.81 -6.53 -16.53
N PRO A 154 -10.64 -7.27 -15.41
CA PRO A 154 -9.45 -7.13 -14.59
C PRO A 154 -8.16 -7.49 -15.35
N CYS A 155 -8.19 -8.47 -16.26
CA CYS A 155 -7.04 -8.73 -17.13
C CYS A 155 -6.67 -7.51 -18.00
N LEU A 156 -7.64 -6.84 -18.59
CA LEU A 156 -7.42 -5.65 -19.42
C LEU A 156 -6.88 -4.48 -18.58
N ILE A 157 -7.39 -4.30 -17.36
CA ILE A 157 -6.85 -3.30 -16.42
C ILE A 157 -5.37 -3.58 -16.12
N ILE A 158 -5.00 -4.84 -15.88
CA ILE A 158 -3.59 -5.24 -15.67
C ILE A 158 -2.75 -4.94 -16.92
N VAL A 159 -3.26 -5.22 -18.11
CA VAL A 159 -2.57 -4.91 -19.37
C VAL A 159 -2.36 -3.41 -19.54
N VAL A 160 -3.38 -2.59 -19.26
CA VAL A 160 -3.29 -1.12 -19.27
C VAL A 160 -2.22 -0.61 -18.29
N MET A 161 -2.13 -1.21 -17.09
CA MET A 161 -1.10 -0.89 -16.10
C MET A 161 0.30 -1.26 -16.59
N ILE A 162 0.47 -2.43 -17.22
CA ILE A 162 1.75 -2.87 -17.81
C ILE A 162 2.22 -1.89 -18.88
N PHE A 163 1.31 -1.34 -19.68
CA PHE A 163 1.62 -0.33 -20.70
C PHE A 163 1.88 1.08 -20.13
N ARG A 164 1.99 1.22 -18.80
CA ARG A 164 2.35 2.47 -18.12
C ARG A 164 1.40 3.63 -18.42
N ILE A 165 0.15 3.32 -18.73
CA ILE A 165 -0.89 4.34 -18.83
C ILE A 165 -1.10 4.91 -17.42
N PRO A 166 -1.20 6.24 -17.25
CA PRO A 166 -1.42 6.83 -15.93
C PRO A 166 -2.60 6.19 -15.21
N ALA A 167 -2.53 6.08 -13.88
CA ALA A 167 -3.53 5.35 -13.09
C ALA A 167 -4.96 5.87 -13.28
N PHE A 168 -5.12 7.19 -13.40
CA PHE A 168 -6.44 7.84 -13.55
C PHE A 168 -7.19 7.38 -14.82
N PRO A 169 -6.65 7.49 -16.05
CA PRO A 169 -7.27 6.89 -17.23
C PRO A 169 -7.54 5.39 -17.11
N GLY A 170 -6.62 4.62 -16.52
CA GLY A 170 -6.80 3.18 -16.34
C GLY A 170 -8.01 2.83 -15.47
N LEU A 171 -8.19 3.56 -14.36
CA LEU A 171 -9.34 3.41 -13.48
C LEU A 171 -10.65 3.84 -14.18
N MET A 172 -10.64 4.92 -14.98
CA MET A 172 -11.82 5.34 -15.74
C MET A 172 -12.26 4.27 -16.74
N ILE A 173 -11.32 3.67 -17.48
CA ILE A 173 -11.60 2.58 -18.41
C ILE A 173 -12.17 1.38 -17.65
N GLY A 174 -11.57 1.02 -16.51
CA GLY A 174 -12.06 -0.06 -15.65
C GLY A 174 -13.50 0.16 -15.17
N SER A 175 -13.80 1.36 -14.67
CA SER A 175 -15.15 1.75 -14.22
C SER A 175 -16.16 1.73 -15.37
N LEU A 176 -15.79 2.25 -16.54
CA LEU A 176 -16.66 2.24 -17.73
C LEU A 176 -16.97 0.81 -18.17
N LEU A 177 -15.97 -0.07 -18.22
CA LEU A 177 -16.17 -1.49 -18.52
C LEU A 177 -17.04 -2.18 -17.47
N GLY A 178 -16.89 -1.81 -16.19
CA GLY A 178 -17.77 -2.27 -15.11
C GLY A 178 -19.24 -1.90 -15.35
N VAL A 179 -19.50 -0.66 -15.73
CA VAL A 179 -20.85 -0.17 -16.10
C VAL A 179 -21.41 -0.96 -17.29
N LEU A 180 -20.62 -1.15 -18.34
CA LEU A 180 -21.03 -1.91 -19.51
C LEU A 180 -21.36 -3.37 -19.15
N CYS A 181 -20.54 -4.02 -18.32
CA CYS A 181 -20.83 -5.36 -17.84
C CYS A 181 -22.10 -5.42 -16.98
N ALA A 182 -22.37 -4.42 -16.15
CA ALA A 182 -23.57 -4.37 -15.33
C ALA A 182 -24.84 -4.30 -16.21
N ILE A 183 -24.85 -3.44 -17.22
CA ILE A 183 -26.02 -3.26 -18.11
C ILE A 183 -26.18 -4.47 -19.04
N PHE A 184 -25.13 -4.84 -19.77
CA PHE A 184 -25.26 -5.81 -20.86
C PHE A 184 -25.13 -7.28 -20.44
N ILE A 185 -24.41 -7.58 -19.36
CA ILE A 185 -24.19 -8.96 -18.92
C ILE A 185 -25.06 -9.31 -17.71
N GLN A 186 -25.22 -8.38 -16.77
CA GLN A 186 -26.09 -8.61 -15.59
C GLN A 186 -27.54 -8.16 -15.82
N GLY A 187 -27.82 -7.40 -16.89
CA GLY A 187 -29.17 -6.88 -17.17
C GLY A 187 -29.63 -5.81 -16.19
N ALA A 188 -28.71 -5.11 -15.52
CA ALA A 188 -29.03 -4.09 -14.55
C ALA A 188 -29.58 -2.81 -15.22
N ASP A 189 -30.57 -2.19 -14.57
CA ASP A 189 -31.12 -0.90 -15.01
C ASP A 189 -30.06 0.22 -14.90
N ALA A 190 -30.05 1.15 -15.86
CA ALA A 190 -29.07 2.23 -15.90
C ALA A 190 -29.15 3.16 -14.67
N GLY A 191 -30.35 3.41 -14.15
CA GLY A 191 -30.55 4.17 -12.92
C GLY A 191 -29.98 3.45 -11.71
N MET A 192 -30.17 2.12 -11.61
CA MET A 192 -29.53 1.30 -10.58
C MET A 192 -28.00 1.38 -10.64
N VAL A 193 -27.41 1.33 -11.84
CA VAL A 193 -25.96 1.40 -12.01
C VAL A 193 -25.40 2.76 -11.60
N ILE A 194 -26.08 3.86 -11.94
CA ILE A 194 -25.67 5.21 -11.52
C ILE A 194 -25.76 5.35 -9.99
N ASN A 195 -26.85 4.88 -9.38
CA ASN A 195 -27.00 4.88 -7.92
C ASN A 195 -25.91 4.02 -7.26
N ALA A 196 -25.59 2.85 -7.81
CA ALA A 196 -24.54 1.99 -7.30
C ALA A 196 -23.14 2.63 -7.40
N LEU A 197 -22.88 3.46 -8.42
CA LEU A 197 -21.64 4.26 -8.49
C LEU A 197 -21.59 5.35 -7.41
N TYR A 198 -22.71 6.01 -7.16
CA TYR A 198 -22.79 7.13 -6.23
C TYR A 198 -22.84 6.67 -4.76
N ASP A 199 -23.86 5.88 -4.39
CA ASP A 199 -24.11 5.43 -3.02
C ASP A 199 -23.41 4.09 -2.70
N GLY A 200 -23.21 3.25 -3.71
CA GLY A 200 -22.71 1.89 -3.54
C GLY A 200 -23.77 0.84 -3.89
N TYR A 201 -23.32 -0.37 -4.20
CA TYR A 201 -24.23 -1.49 -4.42
C TYR A 201 -24.76 -1.98 -3.08
N SER A 202 -26.06 -2.31 -3.00
CA SER A 202 -26.69 -2.77 -1.77
C SER A 202 -27.72 -3.85 -2.06
N ILE A 203 -27.69 -4.91 -1.25
CA ILE A 203 -28.63 -6.02 -1.26
C ILE A 203 -29.11 -6.33 0.17
N GLN A 204 -30.33 -6.82 0.26
CA GLN A 204 -30.84 -7.44 1.48
C GLN A 204 -30.71 -8.96 1.35
N THR A 205 -29.88 -9.54 2.21
CA THR A 205 -29.68 -10.99 2.30
C THR A 205 -29.58 -11.39 3.76
N SER A 206 -30.01 -12.61 4.07
CA SER A 206 -29.86 -13.22 5.39
C SER A 206 -28.43 -13.69 5.67
N ASN A 207 -27.60 -13.84 4.65
CA ASN A 207 -26.21 -14.26 4.78
C ASN A 207 -25.32 -13.05 5.12
N GLU A 208 -24.91 -12.91 6.38
CA GLU A 208 -24.08 -11.79 6.85
C GLU A 208 -22.76 -11.64 6.07
N THR A 209 -22.14 -12.75 5.69
CA THR A 209 -20.88 -12.75 4.92
C THR A 209 -21.11 -12.17 3.54
N LEU A 210 -22.20 -12.57 2.88
CA LEU A 210 -22.59 -12.06 1.58
C LEU A 210 -23.00 -10.58 1.64
N ALA A 211 -23.70 -10.17 2.70
CA ALA A 211 -24.06 -8.78 2.94
C ALA A 211 -22.80 -7.90 3.08
N LYS A 212 -21.83 -8.31 3.90
CA LYS A 212 -20.55 -7.59 4.05
C LYS A 212 -19.75 -7.51 2.75
N LEU A 213 -19.86 -8.52 1.91
CA LEU A 213 -19.10 -8.64 0.68
C LEU A 213 -19.69 -7.82 -0.47
N LEU A 214 -21.01 -7.74 -0.57
CA LEU A 214 -21.71 -7.08 -1.67
C LEU A 214 -22.15 -5.66 -1.34
N ASN A 215 -22.43 -5.36 -0.06
CA ASN A 215 -22.82 -4.03 0.39
C ASN A 215 -21.59 -3.16 0.58
N ASN A 216 -20.98 -2.74 -0.53
CA ASN A 216 -19.84 -1.84 -0.57
C ASN A 216 -20.28 -0.42 -0.87
N GLY A 217 -19.46 0.53 -0.44
CA GLY A 217 -19.70 1.95 -0.68
C GLY A 217 -19.36 2.42 -2.09
N GLY A 218 -20.09 3.44 -2.56
CA GLY A 218 -19.80 4.18 -3.79
C GLY A 218 -18.91 5.40 -3.52
N ILE A 219 -19.01 6.41 -4.39
CA ILE A 219 -18.30 7.69 -4.23
C ILE A 219 -18.54 8.30 -2.84
N THR A 220 -19.78 8.24 -2.33
CA THR A 220 -20.15 8.84 -1.03
C THR A 220 -19.36 8.26 0.14
N SER A 221 -19.02 6.97 0.09
CA SER A 221 -18.25 6.29 1.14
C SER A 221 -16.80 6.77 1.25
N VAL A 222 -16.24 7.29 0.15
CA VAL A 222 -14.85 7.77 0.09
C VAL A 222 -14.78 9.29 0.29
N LEU A 223 -15.91 10.02 0.25
CA LEU A 223 -15.92 11.47 0.44
C LEU A 223 -15.35 11.92 1.79
N PHE A 224 -15.61 11.16 2.86
CA PHE A 224 -15.00 11.42 4.17
C PHE A 224 -13.47 11.34 4.09
N THR A 225 -12.95 10.29 3.44
CA THR A 225 -11.53 10.05 3.26
C THR A 225 -10.90 11.14 2.40
N VAL A 226 -11.54 11.53 1.29
CA VAL A 226 -11.10 12.66 0.46
C VAL A 226 -11.03 13.95 1.27
N SER A 227 -12.06 14.24 2.08
CA SER A 227 -12.11 15.44 2.92
C SER A 227 -10.99 15.44 3.97
N LEU A 228 -10.78 14.29 4.62
CA LEU A 228 -9.69 14.10 5.58
C LEU A 228 -8.33 14.31 4.92
N VAL A 229 -8.11 13.74 3.74
CA VAL A 229 -6.87 13.89 2.95
C VAL A 229 -6.64 15.36 2.60
N MET A 230 -7.66 16.07 2.10
CA MET A 230 -7.55 17.50 1.77
C MET A 230 -7.17 18.34 2.99
N ILE A 231 -7.80 18.11 4.14
CA ILE A 231 -7.48 18.81 5.38
C ILE A 231 -6.07 18.46 5.87
N ALA A 232 -5.69 17.18 5.83
CA ALA A 232 -4.37 16.69 6.22
C ALA A 232 -3.26 17.32 5.35
N MET A 233 -3.45 17.39 4.04
CA MET A 233 -2.50 18.02 3.12
C MET A 233 -2.38 19.53 3.37
N CYS A 234 -3.51 20.23 3.59
CA CYS A 234 -3.49 21.64 3.98
C CYS A 234 -2.74 21.86 5.30
N PHE A 235 -2.98 21.01 6.30
CA PHE A 235 -2.29 21.05 7.59
C PHE A 235 -0.78 20.78 7.43
N GLY A 236 -0.40 19.72 6.71
CA GLY A 236 1.00 19.43 6.39
C GLY A 236 1.69 20.60 5.69
N GLY A 237 1.02 21.23 4.73
CA GLY A 237 1.50 22.44 4.05
C GLY A 237 1.71 23.63 4.98
N ILE A 238 0.80 23.87 5.94
CA ILE A 238 0.97 24.91 6.97
C ILE A 238 2.20 24.61 7.84
N LEU A 239 2.37 23.36 8.27
CA LEU A 239 3.51 22.95 9.09
C LEU A 239 4.85 23.09 8.34
N GLU A 240 4.87 22.82 7.02
CA GLU A 240 6.05 23.06 6.17
C GLU A 240 6.31 24.57 6.00
N PHE A 241 5.29 25.36 5.66
CA PHE A 241 5.43 26.80 5.46
C PHE A 241 5.90 27.55 6.71
N THR A 242 5.36 27.18 7.87
CA THR A 242 5.73 27.75 9.18
C THR A 242 7.07 27.23 9.72
N LYS A 243 7.69 26.24 9.04
CA LYS A 243 8.94 25.59 9.45
C LYS A 243 8.90 24.89 10.81
N ILE A 244 7.72 24.62 11.37
CA ILE A 244 7.57 23.91 12.64
C ILE A 244 8.26 22.55 12.55
N PHE A 245 8.08 21.83 11.44
CA PHE A 245 8.78 20.57 11.20
C PHE A 245 10.30 20.73 11.19
N GLU A 246 10.84 21.77 10.55
CA GLU A 246 12.28 21.99 10.52
C GLU A 246 12.85 22.16 11.95
N VAL A 247 12.16 22.92 12.80
CA VAL A 247 12.57 23.16 14.19
C VAL A 247 12.52 21.89 15.03
N LEU A 248 11.43 21.13 14.96
CA LEU A 248 11.29 19.86 15.70
C LEU A 248 12.41 18.88 15.32
N MET A 249 12.69 18.79 14.02
CA MET A 249 13.59 17.79 13.50
C MET A 249 15.08 18.19 13.64
N GLN A 250 15.42 19.48 13.61
CA GLN A 250 16.77 19.98 13.91
C GLN A 250 17.28 19.58 15.31
N GLN A 251 16.38 19.43 16.29
CA GLN A 251 16.76 18.95 17.62
C GLN A 251 17.17 17.47 17.58
N ILE A 252 16.50 16.67 16.76
CA ILE A 252 16.81 15.24 16.59
C ILE A 252 18.20 15.05 15.96
N VAL A 253 18.55 15.86 14.95
CA VAL A 253 19.86 15.77 14.28
C VAL A 253 21.02 16.00 15.25
N LYS A 254 20.88 16.91 16.22
CA LYS A 254 21.91 17.21 17.22
C LYS A 254 22.23 16.02 18.13
N ILE A 255 21.28 15.10 18.30
CA ILE A 255 21.42 13.90 19.13
C ILE A 255 22.21 12.81 18.38
N ALA A 256 22.18 12.84 17.04
CA ALA A 256 22.79 11.82 16.20
C ALA A 256 24.32 11.95 16.10
N LYS A 257 25.06 11.47 17.10
CA LYS A 257 26.55 11.59 17.13
C LYS A 257 27.30 10.56 16.27
N THR A 258 26.67 9.45 15.91
CA THR A 258 27.29 8.34 15.15
C THR A 258 26.49 8.03 13.88
N THR A 259 27.10 7.34 12.90
CA THR A 259 26.40 6.88 11.68
C THR A 259 25.16 6.05 12.02
N LYS A 260 25.28 5.14 13.00
CA LYS A 260 24.17 4.31 13.48
C LYS A 260 23.02 5.16 13.99
N SER A 261 23.33 6.10 14.88
CA SER A 261 22.34 7.02 15.44
C SER A 261 21.72 7.91 14.37
N LEU A 262 22.47 8.31 13.34
CA LEU A 262 21.95 9.13 12.24
C LEU A 262 20.86 8.41 11.44
N ILE A 263 21.08 7.14 11.09
CA ILE A 263 20.10 6.34 10.34
C ILE A 263 18.88 6.02 11.21
N VAL A 264 19.08 5.63 12.47
CA VAL A 264 17.97 5.40 13.41
C VAL A 264 17.16 6.67 13.64
N SER A 265 17.81 7.82 13.80
CA SER A 265 17.14 9.11 13.87
C SER A 265 16.36 9.43 12.59
N THR A 266 16.89 9.06 11.42
CA THR A 266 16.18 9.23 10.14
C THR A 266 14.88 8.40 10.14
N VAL A 267 14.95 7.11 10.51
CA VAL A 267 13.78 6.23 10.63
C VAL A 267 12.75 6.81 11.60
N ALA A 268 13.17 7.19 12.81
CA ALA A 268 12.29 7.77 13.81
C ALA A 268 11.62 9.07 13.31
N THR A 269 12.38 9.93 12.63
CA THR A 269 11.88 11.19 12.05
C THR A 269 10.82 10.91 10.98
N CYS A 270 11.00 9.90 10.12
CA CYS A 270 9.99 9.53 9.13
C CYS A 270 8.71 9.02 9.79
N ILE A 271 8.81 8.14 10.78
CA ILE A 271 7.65 7.63 11.53
C ILE A 271 6.92 8.78 12.24
N THR A 272 7.64 9.67 12.92
CA THR A 272 7.07 10.87 13.54
C THR A 272 6.41 11.76 12.48
N GLY A 273 7.01 11.88 11.30
CA GLY A 273 6.44 12.59 10.15
C GLY A 273 5.08 12.02 9.73
N ASN A 274 4.92 10.70 9.69
CA ASN A 274 3.63 10.08 9.37
C ASN A 274 2.58 10.27 10.48
N ILE A 275 3.01 10.23 11.75
CA ILE A 275 2.14 10.43 12.90
C ILE A 275 1.65 11.87 13.00
N VAL A 276 2.54 12.85 12.80
CA VAL A 276 2.25 14.28 13.02
C VAL A 276 1.81 14.99 11.73
N GLY A 277 2.44 14.67 10.61
CA GLY A 277 2.21 15.32 9.31
C GLY A 277 1.05 14.75 8.52
N CYS A 278 0.48 13.63 8.97
CA CYS A 278 -0.71 12.99 8.40
C CYS A 278 -0.61 12.65 6.90
N ASP A 279 0.59 12.72 6.31
CA ASP A 279 0.82 12.51 4.89
C ASP A 279 2.20 11.88 4.62
N GLN A 280 2.23 10.94 3.68
CA GLN A 280 3.43 10.19 3.31
C GLN A 280 4.51 11.07 2.67
N TYR A 281 4.14 12.04 1.83
CA TYR A 281 5.13 12.83 1.12
C TYR A 281 5.90 13.72 2.09
N MET A 282 5.24 14.23 3.13
CA MET A 282 5.91 14.99 4.20
C MET A 282 6.92 14.15 4.99
N SER A 283 6.59 12.90 5.29
CA SER A 283 7.49 11.99 6.02
C SER A 283 8.71 11.57 5.20
N ILE A 284 8.69 11.74 3.87
CA ILE A 284 9.83 11.51 2.98
C ILE A 284 10.61 12.82 2.73
N ILE A 285 9.90 13.90 2.38
CA ILE A 285 10.52 15.15 1.93
C ILE A 285 11.34 15.82 3.01
N ILE A 286 10.76 15.97 4.20
CA ILE A 286 11.35 16.75 5.27
C ILE A 286 12.62 16.06 5.80
N PRO A 287 12.59 14.76 6.17
CA PRO A 287 13.80 14.09 6.63
C PRO A 287 14.85 14.00 5.52
N GLY A 288 14.44 13.79 4.26
CA GLY A 288 15.36 13.75 3.13
C GLY A 288 16.15 15.03 2.95
N ARG A 289 15.48 16.19 2.99
CA ARG A 289 16.14 17.51 2.90
C ARG A 289 17.02 17.80 4.10
N MET A 290 16.55 17.47 5.30
CA MET A 290 17.23 17.80 6.55
C MET A 290 18.50 16.97 6.75
N TYR A 291 18.43 15.66 6.52
CA TYR A 291 19.55 14.76 6.79
C TYR A 291 20.57 14.69 5.64
N ALA A 292 20.21 15.10 4.42
CA ALA A 292 21.10 14.99 3.25
C ALA A 292 22.49 15.61 3.45
N ASP A 293 22.55 16.82 4.03
CA ASP A 293 23.84 17.49 4.26
C ASP A 293 24.67 16.79 5.34
N GLU A 294 24.04 16.19 6.36
CA GLU A 294 24.73 15.46 7.43
C GLU A 294 25.25 14.09 6.97
N TYR A 295 24.47 13.35 6.16
CA TYR A 295 24.93 12.13 5.51
C TYR A 295 26.16 12.41 4.64
N ARG A 296 26.14 13.51 3.87
CA ARG A 296 27.26 13.94 3.02
C ARG A 296 28.50 14.28 3.85
N LYS A 297 28.36 15.04 4.95
CA LYS A 297 29.49 15.40 5.84
C LYS A 297 30.19 14.17 6.43
N ARG A 298 29.44 13.08 6.65
CA ARG A 298 29.97 11.81 7.17
C ARG A 298 30.43 10.85 6.08
N GLY A 299 30.46 11.29 4.82
CA GLY A 299 30.89 10.47 3.70
C GLY A 299 29.94 9.31 3.38
N ILE A 300 28.68 9.33 3.81
CA ILE A 300 27.71 8.26 3.53
C ILE A 300 27.08 8.53 2.16
N LYS A 301 26.97 7.50 1.32
CA LYS A 301 26.33 7.63 0.00
C LYS A 301 24.82 7.96 0.16
N PRO A 302 24.26 8.86 -0.66
CA PRO A 302 22.88 9.33 -0.52
C PRO A 302 21.83 8.24 -0.74
N LYS A 303 22.17 7.13 -1.41
CA LYS A 303 21.30 5.96 -1.54
C LYS A 303 20.91 5.34 -0.20
N VAL A 304 21.78 5.42 0.82
CA VAL A 304 21.47 4.99 2.19
C VAL A 304 20.31 5.82 2.74
N LEU A 305 20.41 7.15 2.64
CA LEU A 305 19.33 8.04 3.06
C LEU A 305 18.06 7.77 2.26
N SER A 306 18.13 7.72 0.92
CA SER A 306 16.95 7.46 0.08
C SER A 306 16.21 6.18 0.46
N ARG A 307 16.96 5.10 0.73
CA ARG A 307 16.41 3.82 1.15
C ARG A 307 15.77 3.93 2.52
N THR A 308 16.42 4.59 3.47
CA THR A 308 15.87 4.79 4.81
C THR A 308 14.58 5.61 4.81
N LEU A 309 14.46 6.60 3.92
CA LEU A 309 13.21 7.35 3.73
C LEU A 309 12.08 6.44 3.26
N GLU A 310 12.33 5.56 2.31
CA GLU A 310 11.34 4.57 1.83
C GLU A 310 11.03 3.50 2.89
N ASP A 311 12.05 2.98 3.55
CA ASP A 311 11.92 1.93 4.57
C ASP A 311 11.04 2.35 5.76
N ALA A 312 10.95 3.66 6.04
CA ALA A 312 10.24 4.21 7.18
C ALA A 312 9.06 5.10 6.78
N GLY A 313 9.27 6.09 5.91
CA GLY A 313 8.24 7.03 5.46
C GLY A 313 7.11 6.35 4.71
N THR A 314 7.41 5.65 3.61
CA THR A 314 6.38 4.94 2.83
C THR A 314 5.76 3.80 3.62
N MET A 315 6.58 2.96 4.24
CA MET A 315 6.13 1.72 4.88
C MET A 315 5.29 1.93 6.13
N THR A 316 5.45 3.03 6.87
CA THR A 316 4.68 3.26 8.10
C THR A 316 3.45 4.13 7.89
N SER A 317 3.32 4.77 6.72
CA SER A 317 2.16 5.57 6.33
C SER A 317 0.81 4.84 6.46
N PRO A 318 0.65 3.58 5.96
CA PRO A 318 -0.63 2.87 6.07
C PRO A 318 -0.97 2.47 7.51
N LEU A 319 -0.06 2.56 8.47
CA LEU A 319 -0.28 2.10 9.84
C LEU A 319 -1.02 3.13 10.70
N ILE A 320 -1.07 4.39 10.24
CA ILE A 320 -1.60 5.52 11.02
C ILE A 320 -3.00 5.87 10.51
N PRO A 321 -4.07 5.76 11.33
CA PRO A 321 -5.45 5.92 10.85
C PRO A 321 -5.77 7.29 10.25
N TRP A 322 -5.16 8.34 10.78
CA TRP A 322 -5.35 9.72 10.32
C TRP A 322 -4.32 10.17 9.26
N ASN A 323 -3.44 9.26 8.85
CA ASN A 323 -2.59 9.48 7.69
C ASN A 323 -3.36 9.13 6.41
N THR A 324 -3.12 9.86 5.33
CA THR A 324 -3.79 9.67 4.02
C THR A 324 -3.80 8.21 3.57
N CYS A 325 -2.67 7.52 3.68
CA CYS A 325 -2.54 6.10 3.35
C CYS A 325 -3.36 5.17 4.25
N GLY A 326 -3.32 5.37 5.58
CA GLY A 326 -4.07 4.54 6.52
C GLY A 326 -5.58 4.74 6.42
N ALA A 327 -6.02 5.99 6.18
CA ALA A 327 -7.40 6.32 5.93
C ALA A 327 -7.91 5.63 4.64
N PHE A 328 -7.16 5.73 3.55
CA PHE A 328 -7.51 5.06 2.30
C PHE A 328 -7.61 3.53 2.46
N MET A 329 -6.61 2.90 3.08
CA MET A 329 -6.61 1.44 3.29
C MET A 329 -7.77 0.99 4.17
N THR A 330 -8.11 1.77 5.20
CA THR A 330 -9.26 1.50 6.07
C THR A 330 -10.58 1.53 5.31
N THR A 331 -10.81 2.60 4.54
CA THR A 331 -12.05 2.76 3.76
C THR A 331 -12.16 1.70 2.67
N THR A 332 -11.06 1.40 1.99
CA THR A 332 -11.04 0.51 0.82
C THR A 332 -11.16 -0.96 1.21
N LEU A 333 -10.46 -1.39 2.27
CA LEU A 333 -10.45 -2.79 2.70
C LEU A 333 -11.52 -3.08 3.77
N GLY A 334 -12.17 -2.05 4.33
CA GLY A 334 -13.21 -2.21 5.35
C GLY A 334 -12.67 -2.65 6.73
N VAL A 335 -11.37 -2.51 6.98
CA VAL A 335 -10.71 -2.92 8.22
C VAL A 335 -9.94 -1.74 8.80
N SER A 336 -10.16 -1.42 10.08
CA SER A 336 -9.50 -0.29 10.73
C SER A 336 -7.98 -0.46 10.80
N SER A 337 -7.24 0.65 10.73
CA SER A 337 -5.78 0.60 10.71
C SER A 337 -5.17 -0.15 11.89
N PHE A 338 -5.66 0.07 13.11
CA PHE A 338 -5.13 -0.64 14.28
C PHE A 338 -5.49 -2.13 14.30
N ALA A 339 -6.56 -2.55 13.62
CA ALA A 339 -6.94 -3.95 13.53
C ALA A 339 -6.03 -4.72 12.57
N TYR A 340 -5.72 -4.16 11.38
CA TYR A 340 -4.78 -4.81 10.45
C TYR A 340 -3.31 -4.60 10.82
N LEU A 341 -2.97 -3.57 11.60
CA LEU A 341 -1.60 -3.20 11.98
C LEU A 341 -0.73 -4.42 12.34
N PRO A 342 -1.12 -5.30 13.28
CA PRO A 342 -0.28 -6.44 13.69
C PRO A 342 0.04 -7.43 12.56
N TYR A 343 -0.74 -7.43 11.48
CA TYR A 343 -0.59 -8.35 10.34
C TYR A 343 0.08 -7.71 9.12
N THR A 344 0.33 -6.40 9.14
CA THR A 344 1.04 -5.69 8.05
C THR A 344 2.56 -5.91 8.12
N PHE A 345 2.98 -7.18 8.05
CA PHE A 345 4.36 -7.58 8.32
C PHE A 345 5.40 -6.85 7.50
N LEU A 346 5.19 -6.62 6.20
CA LEU A 346 6.18 -5.91 5.39
C LEU A 346 6.39 -4.48 5.90
N CYS A 347 5.28 -3.79 6.19
CA CYS A 347 5.26 -2.41 6.66
C CYS A 347 5.95 -2.27 8.02
N LEU A 348 5.77 -3.26 8.91
CA LEU A 348 6.41 -3.30 10.23
C LEU A 348 7.88 -3.72 10.18
N LEU A 349 8.22 -4.70 9.34
CA LEU A 349 9.57 -5.28 9.27
C LEU A 349 10.56 -4.38 8.53
N SER A 350 10.11 -3.64 7.51
CA SER A 350 10.98 -2.76 6.75
C SER A 350 11.75 -1.74 7.60
N PRO A 351 11.12 -0.94 8.49
CA PRO A 351 11.85 -0.02 9.36
C PRO A 351 12.72 -0.75 10.39
N ILE A 352 12.29 -1.93 10.87
CA ILE A 352 13.08 -2.75 11.80
C ILE A 352 14.37 -3.23 11.13
N ILE A 353 14.29 -3.76 9.91
CA ILE A 353 15.45 -4.22 9.14
C ILE A 353 16.38 -3.05 8.82
N ALA A 354 15.84 -1.87 8.49
CA ALA A 354 16.65 -0.66 8.28
C ALA A 354 17.44 -0.28 9.54
N ILE A 355 16.81 -0.33 10.73
CA ILE A 355 17.47 -0.11 12.02
C ILE A 355 18.53 -1.21 12.26
N THR A 356 18.22 -2.47 12.04
CA THR A 356 19.18 -3.58 12.21
C THR A 356 20.40 -3.38 11.32
N TYR A 357 20.22 -3.01 10.05
CA TYR A 357 21.32 -2.77 9.12
C TYR A 357 22.15 -1.54 9.50
N ALA A 358 21.51 -0.50 10.05
CA ALA A 358 22.23 0.63 10.64
C ALA A 358 23.11 0.20 11.83
N LEU A 359 22.62 -0.70 12.68
CA LEU A 359 23.33 -1.16 13.87
C LEU A 359 24.50 -2.09 13.53
N THR A 360 24.32 -2.99 12.57
CA THR A 360 25.34 -3.94 12.12
C THR A 360 26.34 -3.32 11.13
N GLY A 361 25.97 -2.22 10.48
CA GLY A 361 26.76 -1.63 9.39
C GLY A 361 26.59 -2.35 8.05
N PHE A 362 25.70 -3.35 7.97
CA PHE A 362 25.44 -4.09 6.75
C PHE A 362 24.82 -3.18 5.69
N THR A 363 25.38 -3.17 4.48
CA THR A 363 24.94 -2.30 3.36
C THR A 363 24.92 -0.81 3.71
N ILE A 364 25.86 -0.32 4.51
CA ILE A 364 26.08 1.12 4.70
C ILE A 364 27.28 1.52 3.83
N GLU A 365 27.01 2.11 2.66
CA GLU A 365 28.05 2.52 1.73
C GLU A 365 28.59 3.93 2.03
N TYR A 366 29.91 4.05 1.97
CA TYR A 366 30.64 5.32 2.09
C TYR A 366 31.27 5.70 0.75
N TYR A 367 31.51 6.99 0.53
CA TYR A 367 32.33 7.46 -0.58
C TYR A 367 33.76 6.93 -0.44
N GLU A 368 34.35 6.50 -1.55
CA GLU A 368 35.75 6.08 -1.59
C GLU A 368 36.70 7.29 -1.49
N GLU A 369 37.96 7.05 -1.12
CA GLU A 369 38.99 8.09 -1.05
C GLU A 369 39.16 8.76 -2.44
N GLY A 370 38.85 10.05 -2.52
CA GLY A 370 38.87 10.83 -3.77
C GLY A 370 37.55 10.87 -4.54
N GLU A 371 36.55 10.07 -4.17
CA GLU A 371 35.19 10.13 -4.73
C GLU A 371 34.48 11.39 -4.20
N LYS A 372 34.24 12.37 -5.08
CA LYS A 372 33.54 13.60 -4.68
C LYS A 372 32.03 13.36 -4.71
N PRO A 373 31.30 13.76 -3.65
CA PRO A 373 29.84 13.70 -3.67
C PRO A 373 29.31 14.52 -4.84
N LYS A 374 28.47 13.89 -5.69
CA LYS A 374 27.79 14.60 -6.78
C LYS A 374 27.09 15.83 -6.18
N LYS A 375 27.33 17.01 -6.75
CA LYS A 375 26.60 18.23 -6.36
C LYS A 375 25.15 18.05 -6.77
N ILE A 376 24.31 17.68 -5.81
CA ILE A 376 22.87 17.57 -6.02
C ILE A 376 22.36 19.01 -6.20
N ARG A 377 21.71 19.27 -7.33
CA ARG A 377 20.92 20.49 -7.51
C ARG A 377 19.85 20.42 -6.44
N ARG A 378 19.97 21.23 -5.36
CA ARG A 378 18.92 21.30 -4.31
C ARG A 378 17.58 21.39 -5.04
N PHE A 379 16.66 20.47 -4.75
CA PHE A 379 15.30 20.54 -5.22
C PHE A 379 14.70 21.84 -4.66
N ARG A 380 14.85 22.93 -5.41
CA ARG A 380 14.13 24.16 -5.17
C ARG A 380 12.73 23.86 -5.68
N MET A 381 11.76 23.66 -4.78
CA MET A 381 10.37 23.97 -5.14
C MET A 381 10.44 25.34 -5.83
N GLY A 382 10.02 25.40 -7.09
CA GLY A 382 10.00 26.66 -7.81
C GLY A 382 9.32 27.69 -6.92
N LYS A 383 9.95 28.86 -6.74
CA LYS A 383 9.28 30.01 -6.12
C LYS A 383 8.10 30.40 -7.02
N ARG A 384 6.99 29.69 -6.95
CA ARG A 384 5.72 30.04 -7.55
C ARG A 384 4.63 29.50 -6.61
N LEU A 385 4.31 30.36 -5.65
CA LEU A 385 2.97 30.50 -5.10
C LEU A 385 2.00 30.84 -6.24
#